data_AF-A0A1A9AQM6-F1
#
_entry.id   AF-A0A1A9AQM6-F1
#
_cell.length_a   1.000
_cell.length_b   1.000
_cell.length_c   1.000
_cell.angle_alpha   90.00
_cell.angle_beta   90.00
_cell.angle_gamma   90.00
#
_symmetry.space_group_name_H-M   'P 1'
#
loop_
_entity.id
_entity.type
_entity.pdbx_description
1 polymer ?
#
loop_
_entity_poly.entity_id
_entity_poly.type
_entity_poly.pdbx_seq_one_letter_code
_entity_poly.pdbx_strand_id
1 'polypeptide(L)'
;MYLFIINVQELPSHKFYKELNHDENYDTWIAELKRIYYQSSSADKYLKDFGAKLVKNYVSVYNKFKEIPAVNRCTYLNCWTDLEIIRLRSENGINAIDNKIDNFIDSVWKNLKEGKGELCKRDKRYFSEEHMKLRKDLQDFCAIRDDLIINKNMYSCEQLNTWVNEMYIKYFDNNNCEKYNYIAQIYNIDESPLHITRSCTLYDIHATFPYFKCNDIESPVQYRIGSIEYFKKRNTSHLMEPPPYEDTTHGHISNSSSWIRMAIVFLSLIGIIFAFFILNKFTPVGFWLRKNIIQSYITGKDKDEDANTFSKKTSNKGFLNMGKREHYIAYHTS
;
A
#
# COMPACT_ATOMS: atom_id res chain seq x y z
N MET A 1 -20.80 -5.23 -26.85
CA MET A 1 -20.03 -5.64 -25.66
C MET A 1 -19.92 -4.43 -24.77
N TYR A 2 -20.70 -4.35 -23.69
CA TYR A 2 -20.66 -3.20 -22.78
C TYR A 2 -19.39 -3.32 -21.91
N LEU A 3 -18.39 -2.46 -22.15
CA LEU A 3 -17.29 -2.28 -21.21
C LEU A 3 -17.88 -1.70 -19.91
N PHE A 4 -18.07 -2.55 -18.91
CA PHE A 4 -18.38 -2.07 -17.57
C PHE A 4 -17.09 -1.43 -17.02
N ILE A 5 -17.07 -0.10 -16.98
CA ILE A 5 -15.97 0.69 -16.42
C ILE A 5 -16.08 0.62 -14.89
N ILE A 6 -14.97 0.38 -14.21
CA ILE A 6 -14.92 0.41 -12.74
C ILE A 6 -15.27 1.83 -12.28
N ASN A 7 -16.42 1.97 -11.62
CA ASN A 7 -16.82 3.25 -11.04
C ASN A 7 -16.14 3.46 -9.69
N VAL A 8 -14.92 4.02 -9.73
CA VAL A 8 -14.09 4.30 -8.56
C VAL A 8 -14.81 5.20 -7.53
N GLN A 9 -15.69 6.10 -7.97
CA GLN A 9 -16.35 7.07 -7.09
C GLN A 9 -17.33 6.41 -6.11
N GLU A 10 -17.83 5.23 -6.47
CA GLU A 10 -18.78 4.49 -5.64
C GLU A 10 -18.12 3.60 -4.59
N LEU A 11 -16.79 3.40 -4.69
CA LEU A 11 -16.05 2.52 -3.79
C LEU A 11 -15.94 3.12 -2.37
N PRO A 12 -16.00 2.27 -1.33
CA PRO A 12 -15.94 2.71 0.06
C PRO A 12 -14.73 3.61 0.36
N SER A 13 -13.54 3.23 -0.12
CA SER A 13 -12.32 3.99 0.15
C SER A 13 -12.36 5.42 -0.42
N HIS A 14 -12.91 5.58 -1.63
CA HIS A 14 -13.06 6.90 -2.24
C HIS A 14 -14.07 7.76 -1.47
N LYS A 15 -15.23 7.19 -1.13
CA LYS A 15 -16.27 7.86 -0.34
C LYS A 15 -15.76 8.28 1.04
N PHE A 16 -14.97 7.44 1.70
CA PHE A 16 -14.37 7.75 3.00
C PHE A 16 -13.50 9.00 2.93
N TYR A 17 -12.55 9.05 1.99
CA TYR A 17 -11.66 10.21 1.88
C TYR A 17 -12.40 11.49 1.48
N LYS A 18 -13.43 11.37 0.62
CA LYS A 18 -14.30 12.49 0.27
C LYS A 18 -15.03 13.04 1.50
N GLU A 19 -15.53 12.16 2.38
CA GLU A 19 -16.23 12.55 3.60
C GLU A 19 -15.32 13.27 4.61
N LEU A 20 -14.03 12.90 4.68
CA LEU A 20 -13.05 13.61 5.51
C LEU A 20 -12.95 15.09 5.14
N ASN A 21 -13.12 15.40 3.85
CA ASN A 21 -13.05 16.75 3.32
C ASN A 21 -14.38 17.50 3.34
N HIS A 22 -15.51 16.80 3.52
CA HIS A 22 -16.83 17.40 3.50
C HIS A 22 -16.98 18.47 4.59
N ASP A 23 -17.28 19.70 4.15
CA ASP A 23 -17.58 20.82 5.03
C ASP A 23 -19.05 20.86 5.40
N GLU A 24 -19.30 21.04 6.69
CA GLU A 24 -20.64 21.15 7.27
C GLU A 24 -20.63 22.23 8.37
N ASN A 25 -21.77 22.48 9.00
CA ASN A 25 -21.78 23.33 10.19
C ASN A 25 -21.00 22.64 11.33
N TYR A 26 -19.94 23.30 11.78
CA TYR A 26 -19.04 22.80 12.81
C TYR A 26 -19.45 23.15 14.24
N ASP A 27 -20.56 23.85 14.48
CA ASP A 27 -20.97 24.32 15.82
C ASP A 27 -20.96 23.19 16.87
N THR A 28 -21.58 22.05 16.54
CA THR A 28 -21.61 20.86 17.39
C THR A 28 -20.21 20.29 17.64
N TRP A 29 -19.35 20.28 16.62
CA TRP A 29 -18.00 19.75 16.72
C TRP A 29 -17.03 20.69 17.43
N ILE A 30 -17.24 22.00 17.33
CA ILE A 30 -16.54 23.02 18.12
C ILE A 30 -16.91 22.86 19.59
N ALA A 31 -18.20 22.65 19.91
CA ALA A 31 -18.62 22.37 21.28
C ALA A 31 -17.98 21.08 21.81
N GLU A 32 -17.93 20.03 20.99
CA GLU A 32 -17.29 18.77 21.36
C GLU A 32 -15.77 18.90 21.53
N LEU A 33 -15.09 19.65 20.65
CA LEU A 33 -13.68 19.99 20.79
C LEU A 33 -13.39 20.68 22.12
N LYS A 34 -14.20 21.69 22.49
CA LYS A 34 -14.07 22.39 23.78
C LYS A 34 -14.28 21.44 24.95
N ARG A 35 -15.20 20.49 24.83
CA ARG A 35 -15.49 19.49 25.88
C ARG A 35 -14.30 18.55 26.11
N ILE A 36 -13.65 18.07 25.05
CA ILE A 36 -12.51 17.15 25.17
C ILE A 36 -11.18 17.88 25.43
N TYR A 37 -11.05 19.14 24.99
CA TYR A 37 -9.82 19.92 25.10
C TYR A 37 -10.16 21.40 25.35
N TYR A 38 -10.37 21.77 26.62
CA TYR A 38 -10.85 23.11 27.00
C TYR A 38 -9.95 24.26 26.51
N GLN A 39 -8.63 24.02 26.44
CA GLN A 39 -7.62 25.00 25.97
C GLN A 39 -7.82 25.37 24.48
N SER A 40 -8.59 24.59 23.72
CA SER A 40 -9.01 24.98 22.36
C SER A 40 -9.82 26.27 22.34
N SER A 41 -10.46 26.66 23.46
CA SER A 41 -11.27 27.87 23.55
C SER A 41 -10.46 29.15 23.29
N SER A 42 -9.17 29.17 23.62
CA SER A 42 -8.25 30.29 23.37
C SER A 42 -7.50 30.18 22.04
N ALA A 43 -7.70 29.11 21.27
CA ALA A 43 -7.02 28.94 19.99
C ALA A 43 -7.57 29.90 18.91
N ASP A 44 -6.75 30.15 17.89
CA ASP A 44 -7.15 30.90 16.70
C ASP A 44 -8.34 30.23 16.00
N LYS A 45 -9.14 31.01 15.27
CA LYS A 45 -10.34 30.50 14.59
C LYS A 45 -10.03 29.32 13.66
N TYR A 46 -9.00 29.42 12.83
CA TYR A 46 -8.65 28.34 11.90
C TYR A 46 -8.23 27.03 12.62
N LEU A 47 -7.59 27.13 13.80
CA LEU A 47 -7.27 25.96 14.62
C LEU A 47 -8.51 25.34 15.24
N LYS A 48 -9.47 26.16 15.68
CA LYS A 48 -10.76 25.68 16.20
C LYS A 48 -11.53 24.94 15.11
N ASP A 49 -11.60 25.51 13.91
CA ASP A 49 -12.30 24.93 12.77
C ASP A 49 -11.64 23.60 12.35
N PHE A 50 -10.30 23.57 12.26
CA PHE A 50 -9.56 22.35 11.95
C PHE A 50 -9.70 21.29 13.06
N GLY A 51 -9.56 21.69 14.33
CA GLY A 51 -9.75 20.81 15.48
C GLY A 51 -11.15 20.20 15.50
N ALA A 52 -12.19 20.98 15.22
CA ALA A 52 -13.56 20.51 15.13
C ALA A 52 -13.74 19.50 13.98
N LYS A 53 -13.17 19.79 12.80
CA LYS A 53 -13.17 18.86 11.66
C LYS A 53 -12.44 17.56 11.98
N LEU A 54 -11.31 17.62 12.70
CA LEU A 54 -10.59 16.44 13.18
C LEU A 54 -11.44 15.62 14.16
N VAL A 55 -12.13 16.26 15.11
CA VAL A 55 -13.04 15.56 16.04
C VAL A 55 -14.18 14.87 15.29
N LYS A 56 -14.83 15.56 14.34
CA LYS A 56 -15.85 14.96 13.44
C LYS A 56 -15.28 13.73 12.75
N ASN A 57 -14.12 13.88 12.13
CA ASN A 57 -13.52 12.83 11.32
C ASN A 57 -13.11 11.62 12.18
N TYR A 58 -12.58 11.85 13.38
CA TYR A 58 -12.16 10.80 14.31
C TYR A 58 -13.34 10.02 14.92
N VAL A 59 -14.42 10.72 15.30
CA VAL A 59 -15.53 10.10 16.06
C VAL A 59 -16.67 9.64 15.15
N SER A 60 -17.03 10.44 14.14
CA SER A 60 -18.17 10.18 13.26
C SER A 60 -17.74 9.48 11.97
N VAL A 61 -16.94 10.16 11.12
CA VAL A 61 -16.58 9.65 9.79
C VAL A 61 -15.83 8.33 9.91
N TYR A 62 -14.86 8.23 10.83
CA TYR A 62 -14.14 6.99 11.09
C TYR A 62 -15.11 5.83 11.34
N ASN A 63 -16.13 6.01 12.19
CA ASN A 63 -17.07 4.96 12.57
C ASN A 63 -18.19 4.71 11.56
N LYS A 64 -18.42 5.61 10.61
CA LYS A 64 -19.42 5.45 9.53
C LYS A 64 -19.01 4.37 8.52
N PHE A 65 -17.72 4.24 8.23
CA PHE A 65 -17.20 3.35 7.16
C PHE A 65 -16.56 2.07 7.71
N LYS A 66 -17.30 1.27 8.49
CA LYS A 66 -16.78 0.06 9.15
C LYS A 66 -16.41 -1.07 8.19
N GLU A 67 -16.95 -1.03 6.97
CA GLU A 67 -16.63 -1.94 5.88
C GLU A 67 -15.17 -1.82 5.41
N ILE A 68 -14.53 -0.67 5.66
CA ILE A 68 -13.11 -0.43 5.40
C ILE A 68 -12.29 -0.92 6.61
N PRO A 69 -11.20 -1.68 6.39
CA PRO A 69 -10.29 -2.07 7.46
C PRO A 69 -9.86 -0.89 8.34
N ALA A 70 -9.85 -1.08 9.66
CA ALA A 70 -9.51 -0.02 10.62
C ALA A 70 -8.13 0.59 10.36
N VAL A 71 -7.16 -0.23 9.95
CA VAL A 71 -5.82 0.23 9.55
C VAL A 71 -5.90 1.21 8.39
N ASN A 72 -6.61 0.87 7.31
CA ASN A 72 -6.73 1.73 6.13
C ASN A 72 -7.45 3.05 6.45
N ARG A 73 -8.53 3.01 7.24
CA ARG A 73 -9.20 4.22 7.73
C ARG A 73 -8.24 5.11 8.52
N CYS A 74 -7.42 4.50 9.38
CA CYS A 74 -6.47 5.24 10.21
C CYS A 74 -5.32 5.83 9.38
N THR A 75 -4.81 5.11 8.38
CA THR A 75 -3.81 5.62 7.43
C THR A 75 -4.38 6.82 6.67
N TYR A 76 -5.62 6.75 6.19
CA TYR A 76 -6.28 7.87 5.50
C TYR A 76 -6.49 9.08 6.40
N LEU A 77 -6.94 8.88 7.64
CA LEU A 77 -7.14 9.98 8.59
C LEU A 77 -5.81 10.68 8.91
N ASN A 78 -4.72 9.92 9.07
CA ASN A 78 -3.38 10.48 9.26
C ASN A 78 -2.93 11.27 8.02
N CYS A 79 -3.06 10.68 6.83
CA CYS A 79 -2.68 11.34 5.57
C CYS A 79 -3.46 12.65 5.34
N TRP A 80 -4.77 12.63 5.57
CA TRP A 80 -5.62 13.82 5.51
C TRP A 80 -5.18 14.89 6.51
N THR A 81 -4.88 14.49 7.75
CA THR A 81 -4.41 15.41 8.79
C THR A 81 -3.09 16.08 8.42
N ASP A 82 -2.13 15.31 7.91
CA ASP A 82 -0.83 15.84 7.47
C ASP A 82 -0.98 16.84 6.31
N LEU A 83 -1.86 16.53 5.34
CA LEU A 83 -2.17 17.43 4.23
C LEU A 83 -2.87 18.73 4.71
N GLU A 84 -3.80 18.64 5.65
CA GLU A 84 -4.45 19.83 6.23
C GLU A 84 -3.48 20.69 7.03
N ILE A 85 -2.55 20.09 7.77
CA ILE A 85 -1.48 20.84 8.46
C ILE A 85 -0.63 21.62 7.43
N ILE A 86 -0.24 20.97 6.34
CA ILE A 86 0.52 21.62 5.26
C ILE A 86 -0.27 22.77 4.64
N ARG A 87 -1.56 22.56 4.32
CA ARG A 87 -2.46 23.58 3.79
C ARG A 87 -2.55 24.79 4.72
N LEU A 88 -2.82 24.56 6.00
CA LEU A 88 -2.97 25.63 6.99
C LEU A 88 -1.67 26.42 7.19
N ARG A 89 -0.50 25.76 7.17
CA ARG A 89 0.78 26.46 7.21
C ARG A 89 0.95 27.40 6.02
N SER A 90 0.65 26.91 4.82
CA SER A 90 0.73 27.70 3.59
C SER A 90 -0.22 28.90 3.62
N GLU A 91 -1.50 28.69 3.96
CA GLU A 91 -2.53 29.74 3.96
C GLU A 91 -2.27 30.84 5.00
N ASN A 92 -1.64 30.50 6.13
CA ASN A 92 -1.37 31.44 7.22
C ASN A 92 0.08 31.99 7.20
N GLY A 93 0.89 31.64 6.20
CA GLY A 93 2.30 32.06 6.13
C GLY A 93 3.16 31.55 7.30
N ILE A 94 2.76 30.44 7.91
CA ILE A 94 3.42 29.85 9.08
C ILE A 94 4.58 28.99 8.61
N ASN A 95 5.78 29.27 9.13
CA ASN A 95 6.98 28.50 8.78
C ASN A 95 6.92 27.08 9.39
N ALA A 96 7.72 26.15 8.84
CA ALA A 96 7.74 24.77 9.34
C ALA A 96 8.36 24.60 10.74
N ILE A 97 9.00 25.65 11.28
CA ILE A 97 9.63 25.66 12.62
C ILE A 97 8.60 26.01 13.70
N ASP A 98 7.54 26.73 13.32
CA ASP A 98 6.43 27.06 14.19
C ASP A 98 5.57 25.82 14.44
N ASN A 99 5.75 25.27 15.64
CA ASN A 99 5.06 24.09 16.11
C ASN A 99 3.65 24.38 16.66
N LYS A 100 3.10 25.61 16.50
CA LYS A 100 1.78 25.96 17.03
C LYS A 100 0.69 25.02 16.51
N ILE A 101 0.67 24.74 15.21
CA ILE A 101 -0.30 23.84 14.59
C ILE A 101 -0.08 22.40 15.10
N ASP A 102 1.16 21.93 15.09
CA ASP A 102 1.52 20.57 15.53
C ASP A 102 1.13 20.32 16.98
N ASN A 103 1.52 21.23 17.89
CA ASN A 103 1.22 21.13 19.31
C ASN A 103 -0.29 21.13 19.56
N PHE A 104 -1.03 21.95 18.83
CA PHE A 104 -2.48 21.96 18.91
C PHE A 104 -3.05 20.61 18.49
N ILE A 105 -2.65 20.08 17.34
CA ILE A 105 -3.18 18.81 16.81
C ILE A 105 -2.76 17.61 17.65
N ASP A 106 -1.52 17.55 18.12
CA ASP A 106 -1.06 16.49 19.01
C ASP A 106 -1.85 16.51 20.32
N SER A 107 -2.19 17.71 20.83
CA SER A 107 -3.05 17.86 22.00
C SER A 107 -4.49 17.39 21.72
N VAL A 108 -5.09 17.79 20.59
CA VAL A 108 -6.44 17.31 20.21
C VAL A 108 -6.45 15.79 20.07
N TRP A 109 -5.46 15.21 19.40
CA TRP A 109 -5.38 13.76 19.18
C TRP A 109 -5.21 12.98 20.48
N LYS A 110 -4.37 13.48 21.39
CA LYS A 110 -4.21 12.90 22.73
C LYS A 110 -5.53 12.91 23.50
N ASN A 111 -6.22 14.04 23.54
CA ASN A 111 -7.51 14.16 24.24
C ASN A 111 -8.62 13.33 23.58
N LEU A 112 -8.60 13.16 22.25
CA LEU A 112 -9.49 12.23 21.55
C LEU A 112 -9.25 10.79 21.99
N LYS A 113 -7.99 10.36 22.06
CA LYS A 113 -7.63 9.03 22.54
C LYS A 113 -8.12 8.79 23.97
N GLU A 114 -7.91 9.76 24.86
CA GLU A 114 -8.30 9.67 26.27
C GLU A 114 -9.83 9.73 26.46
N GLY A 115 -10.52 10.61 25.74
CA GLY A 115 -11.96 10.87 25.92
C GLY A 115 -12.90 10.02 25.07
N LYS A 116 -12.42 9.43 23.98
CA LYS A 116 -13.23 8.65 23.00
C LYS A 116 -12.68 7.26 22.72
N GLY A 117 -11.52 6.91 23.28
CA GLY A 117 -10.84 5.65 23.04
C GLY A 117 -9.86 5.69 21.86
N GLU A 118 -8.98 4.70 21.80
CA GLU A 118 -7.95 4.59 20.77
C GLU A 118 -8.51 3.97 19.48
N LEU A 119 -9.20 4.79 18.67
CA LEU A 119 -9.69 4.37 17.35
C LEU A 119 -8.58 4.35 16.30
N CYS A 120 -7.73 5.38 16.33
CA CYS A 120 -6.63 5.56 15.39
C CYS A 120 -5.45 6.21 16.09
N LYS A 121 -4.29 5.58 16.00
CA LYS A 121 -3.02 6.13 16.49
C LYS A 121 -2.52 7.18 15.50
N ARG A 122 -2.06 8.32 16.03
CA ARG A 122 -1.35 9.32 15.24
C ARG A 122 -0.02 8.74 14.76
N ASP A 123 0.18 8.71 13.44
CA ASP A 123 1.42 8.38 12.75
C ASP A 123 1.83 9.60 11.93
N LYS A 124 2.67 10.45 12.52
CA LYS A 124 3.04 11.74 11.95
C LYS A 124 4.12 11.56 10.89
N ARG A 125 3.89 12.13 9.70
CA ARG A 125 4.85 12.11 8.60
C ARG A 125 5.25 13.52 8.20
N TYR A 126 6.55 13.79 8.22
CA TYR A 126 7.13 15.08 7.88
C TYR A 126 7.63 15.08 6.43
N PHE A 127 6.69 15.00 5.50
CA PHE A 127 6.99 15.06 4.07
C PHE A 127 6.68 16.44 3.50
N SER A 128 7.33 16.78 2.39
CA SER A 128 6.90 17.92 1.57
C SER A 128 5.47 17.72 1.08
N GLU A 129 4.79 18.80 0.67
CA GLU A 129 3.45 18.71 0.09
C GLU A 129 3.41 17.74 -1.10
N GLU A 130 4.41 17.82 -1.97
CA GLU A 130 4.54 16.94 -3.13
C GLU A 130 4.67 15.46 -2.74
N HIS A 131 5.51 15.16 -1.75
CA HIS A 131 5.71 13.79 -1.26
C HIS A 131 4.46 13.27 -0.53
N MET A 132 3.73 14.12 0.20
CA MET A 132 2.44 13.78 0.80
C MET A 132 1.37 13.47 -0.25
N LYS A 133 1.28 14.28 -1.31
CA LYS A 133 0.36 14.03 -2.43
C LYS A 133 0.66 12.70 -3.11
N LEU A 134 1.94 12.42 -3.36
CA LEU A 134 2.37 11.16 -3.95
C LEU A 134 2.03 9.94 -3.07
N ARG A 135 2.27 10.04 -1.75
CA ARG A 135 1.89 9.01 -0.80
C ARG A 135 0.38 8.78 -0.82
N LYS A 136 -0.42 9.85 -0.81
CA LYS A 136 -1.88 9.78 -0.87
C LYS A 136 -2.35 9.09 -2.15
N ASP A 137 -1.79 9.46 -3.29
CA ASP A 137 -2.17 8.86 -4.57
C ASP A 137 -1.87 7.36 -4.59
N LEU A 138 -0.72 6.94 -4.03
CA LEU A 138 -0.36 5.53 -3.90
C LEU A 138 -1.34 4.80 -2.98
N GLN A 139 -1.70 5.44 -1.86
CA GLN A 139 -2.69 4.91 -0.94
C GLN A 139 -4.06 4.74 -1.60
N ASP A 140 -4.51 5.72 -2.38
CA ASP A 140 -5.78 5.67 -3.12
C ASP A 140 -5.81 4.50 -4.08
N PHE A 141 -4.74 4.35 -4.88
CA PHE A 141 -4.63 3.22 -5.78
C PHE A 141 -4.72 1.88 -5.02
N CYS A 142 -3.94 1.69 -3.96
CA CYS A 142 -3.95 0.44 -3.20
C CYS A 142 -5.30 0.17 -2.51
N ALA A 143 -5.95 1.19 -1.97
CA ALA A 143 -7.24 1.04 -1.31
C ALA A 143 -8.34 0.68 -2.31
N ILE A 144 -8.35 1.33 -3.48
CA ILE A 144 -9.24 0.98 -4.58
C ILE A 144 -8.99 -0.45 -5.04
N ARG A 145 -7.72 -0.82 -5.26
CA ARG A 145 -7.34 -2.19 -5.63
C ARG A 145 -7.86 -3.21 -4.61
N ASP A 146 -7.69 -2.93 -3.32
CA ASP A 146 -8.14 -3.82 -2.24
C ASP A 146 -9.68 -3.92 -2.21
N ASP A 147 -10.40 -2.81 -2.43
CA ASP A 147 -11.86 -2.80 -2.56
C ASP A 147 -12.32 -3.66 -3.75
N LEU A 148 -11.60 -3.61 -4.88
CA LEU A 148 -11.88 -4.42 -6.06
C LEU A 148 -11.59 -5.91 -5.83
N ILE A 149 -10.50 -6.25 -5.13
CA ILE A 149 -10.16 -7.63 -4.76
C ILE A 149 -11.23 -8.22 -3.85
N ILE A 150 -11.70 -7.45 -2.85
CA ILE A 150 -12.75 -7.89 -1.94
C ILE A 150 -14.05 -8.15 -2.71
N ASN A 151 -14.36 -7.31 -3.70
CA ASN A 151 -15.54 -7.42 -4.55
C ASN A 151 -15.27 -8.17 -5.87
N LYS A 152 -14.30 -9.10 -5.90
CA LYS A 152 -13.88 -9.81 -7.14
C LYS A 152 -15.00 -10.50 -7.91
N ASN A 153 -16.11 -10.85 -7.26
CA ASN A 153 -17.26 -11.47 -7.94
C ASN A 153 -18.04 -10.49 -8.82
N MET A 154 -17.82 -9.17 -8.64
CA MET A 154 -18.45 -8.12 -9.44
C MET A 154 -17.65 -7.74 -10.69
N TYR A 155 -16.40 -8.16 -10.78
CA TYR A 155 -15.49 -7.76 -11.85
C TYR A 155 -14.78 -8.97 -12.45
N SER A 156 -14.77 -9.07 -13.77
CA SER A 156 -13.91 -10.05 -14.43
C SER A 156 -12.44 -9.74 -14.15
N CYS A 157 -11.60 -10.78 -14.13
CA CYS A 157 -10.16 -10.60 -14.02
C CYS A 157 -9.58 -9.72 -15.15
N GLU A 158 -10.20 -9.72 -16.34
CA GLU A 158 -9.80 -8.89 -17.49
C GLU A 158 -10.00 -7.41 -17.18
N GLN A 159 -11.15 -7.05 -16.61
CA GLN A 159 -11.42 -5.68 -16.17
C GLN A 159 -10.45 -5.23 -15.08
N LEU A 160 -10.16 -6.11 -14.11
CA LEU A 160 -9.20 -5.81 -13.05
C LEU A 160 -7.79 -5.60 -13.61
N ASN A 161 -7.34 -6.45 -14.53
CA ASN A 161 -6.05 -6.32 -15.19
C ASN A 161 -5.96 -5.05 -16.02
N THR A 162 -6.98 -4.73 -16.82
CA THR A 162 -7.01 -3.48 -17.60
C THR A 162 -6.84 -2.28 -16.69
N TRP A 163 -7.59 -2.21 -15.60
CA TRP A 163 -7.49 -1.11 -14.65
C TRP A 163 -6.13 -1.04 -13.95
N VAL A 164 -5.57 -2.17 -13.50
CA VAL A 164 -4.21 -2.16 -12.90
C VAL A 164 -3.15 -1.74 -13.92
N ASN A 165 -3.29 -2.15 -15.19
CA ASN A 165 -2.36 -1.76 -16.25
C ASN A 165 -2.40 -0.26 -16.52
N GLU A 166 -3.59 0.32 -16.62
CA GLU A 166 -3.78 1.77 -16.77
C GLU A 166 -3.14 2.54 -15.62
N MET A 167 -3.34 2.07 -14.39
CA MET A 167 -2.73 2.67 -13.21
C MET A 167 -1.21 2.49 -13.21
N TYR A 168 -0.70 1.32 -13.56
CA TYR A 168 0.75 1.09 -13.68
C TYR A 168 1.39 2.05 -14.68
N ILE A 169 0.81 2.21 -15.88
CA ILE A 169 1.30 3.14 -16.90
C ILE A 169 1.30 4.57 -16.36
N LYS A 170 0.24 5.00 -15.66
CA LYS A 170 0.16 6.32 -15.04
C LYS A 170 1.28 6.56 -14.01
N TYR A 171 1.64 5.55 -13.22
CA TYR A 171 2.73 5.67 -12.23
C TYR A 171 4.10 5.70 -12.88
N PHE A 172 4.32 4.98 -13.98
CA PHE A 172 5.65 4.82 -14.58
C PHE A 172 5.81 5.48 -15.94
N ASP A 173 4.99 6.48 -16.26
CA ASP A 173 5.26 7.42 -17.34
C ASP A 173 6.59 8.14 -17.10
N ASN A 174 7.30 8.52 -18.17
CA ASN A 174 8.74 8.83 -18.17
C ASN A 174 9.17 9.89 -17.12
N ASN A 175 8.29 10.82 -16.76
CA ASN A 175 8.58 11.89 -15.79
C ASN A 175 8.62 11.41 -14.33
N ASN A 176 7.98 10.28 -14.01
CA ASN A 176 7.87 9.82 -12.62
C ASN A 176 9.08 9.01 -12.15
N CYS A 177 9.80 8.36 -13.08
CA CYS A 177 10.94 7.51 -12.75
C CYS A 177 12.08 8.29 -12.07
N GLU A 178 12.45 9.46 -12.60
CA GLU A 178 13.49 10.32 -12.01
C GLU A 178 13.07 10.83 -10.63
N LYS A 179 11.81 11.25 -10.49
CA LYS A 179 11.22 11.67 -9.22
C LYS A 179 11.29 10.57 -8.17
N TYR A 180 10.93 9.34 -8.51
CA TYR A 180 10.99 8.21 -7.57
C TYR A 180 12.42 7.86 -7.18
N ASN A 181 13.36 7.95 -8.14
CA ASN A 181 14.78 7.75 -7.86
C ASN A 181 15.33 8.81 -6.89
N TYR A 182 14.95 10.08 -7.06
CA TYR A 182 15.31 11.14 -6.12
C TYR A 182 14.76 10.88 -4.71
N ILE A 183 13.48 10.52 -4.59
CA ILE A 183 12.86 10.18 -3.30
C ILE A 183 13.58 8.99 -2.64
N ALA A 184 13.92 7.95 -3.41
CA ALA A 184 14.63 6.78 -2.91
C ALA A 184 16.07 7.06 -2.45
N GLN A 185 16.65 8.22 -2.81
CA GLN A 185 17.95 8.66 -2.29
C GLN A 185 17.82 9.45 -0.97
N ILE A 186 16.66 10.06 -0.72
CA ILE A 186 16.42 10.88 0.48
C ILE A 186 15.92 10.04 1.66
N TYR A 187 15.09 9.03 1.39
CA TYR A 187 14.40 8.26 2.43
C TYR A 187 14.81 6.79 2.42
N ASN A 188 14.91 6.21 3.62
CA ASN A 188 14.92 4.77 3.79
C ASN A 188 13.56 4.18 3.36
N ILE A 189 13.55 2.89 2.98
CA ILE A 189 12.34 2.20 2.50
C ILE A 189 11.16 2.37 3.46
N ASP A 190 11.34 2.07 4.75
CA ASP A 190 10.26 2.09 5.75
C ASP A 190 9.75 3.50 6.09
N GLU A 191 10.54 4.52 5.78
CA GLU A 191 10.25 5.93 6.04
C GLU A 191 9.81 6.67 4.76
N SER A 192 9.84 6.00 3.62
CA SER A 192 9.59 6.61 2.32
C SER A 192 8.11 6.92 2.11
N PRO A 193 7.76 8.04 1.45
CA PRO A 193 6.39 8.28 1.01
C PRO A 193 5.91 7.21 0.01
N LEU A 194 6.83 6.47 -0.61
CA LEU A 194 6.57 5.37 -1.55
C LEU A 194 6.38 4.01 -0.87
N HIS A 195 6.34 3.97 0.46
CA HIS A 195 6.07 2.78 1.25
C HIS A 195 4.95 3.03 2.26
N ILE A 196 3.81 2.38 2.08
CA ILE A 196 2.67 2.46 3.03
C ILE A 196 2.53 1.15 3.78
N THR A 197 2.53 0.03 3.05
CA THR A 197 2.59 -1.32 3.60
C THR A 197 3.37 -2.23 2.64
N ARG A 198 3.64 -3.49 3.04
CA ARG A 198 4.28 -4.48 2.17
C ARG A 198 3.55 -4.71 0.84
N SER A 199 2.22 -4.65 0.83
CA SER A 199 1.41 -4.79 -0.39
C SER A 199 1.07 -3.44 -1.04
N CYS A 200 1.61 -2.34 -0.54
CA CYS A 200 1.36 -1.00 -1.07
C CYS A 200 2.65 -0.18 -1.00
N THR A 201 3.53 -0.45 -1.96
CA THR A 201 4.86 0.13 -2.01
C THR A 201 5.49 0.05 -3.40
N LEU A 202 6.17 1.11 -3.84
CA LEU A 202 6.89 1.07 -5.12
C LEU A 202 8.24 0.34 -5.05
N TYR A 203 8.64 -0.13 -3.86
CA TYR A 203 9.81 -1.00 -3.70
C TYR A 203 9.50 -2.47 -4.03
N ASP A 204 8.22 -2.83 -4.11
CA ASP A 204 7.68 -4.11 -4.60
C ASP A 204 6.48 -3.81 -5.51
N ILE A 205 6.80 -3.58 -6.78
CA ILE A 205 5.85 -3.13 -7.79
C ILE A 205 4.92 -4.26 -8.18
N HIS A 206 5.36 -5.53 -8.11
CA HIS A 206 4.51 -6.68 -8.42
C HIS A 206 3.44 -6.88 -7.35
N ALA A 207 3.78 -6.73 -6.08
CA ALA A 207 2.78 -6.74 -5.00
C ALA A 207 1.81 -5.54 -5.09
N THR A 208 2.30 -4.39 -5.53
CA THR A 208 1.48 -3.17 -5.64
C THR A 208 0.55 -3.20 -6.85
N PHE A 209 1.07 -3.58 -8.02
CA PHE A 209 0.35 -3.68 -9.29
C PHE A 209 0.23 -5.16 -9.72
N PRO A 210 -0.64 -5.94 -9.04
CA PRO A 210 -0.75 -7.37 -9.30
C PRO A 210 -1.38 -7.65 -10.67
N TYR A 211 -1.22 -8.89 -11.14
CA TYR A 211 -1.96 -9.42 -12.27
C TYR A 211 -2.91 -10.53 -11.82
N PHE A 212 -4.15 -10.42 -12.27
CA PHE A 212 -5.24 -11.32 -12.00
C PHE A 212 -5.27 -12.39 -13.10
N LYS A 213 -4.70 -13.58 -12.85
CA LYS A 213 -4.71 -14.69 -13.84
C LYS A 213 -6.14 -14.95 -14.33
N CYS A 214 -6.37 -14.74 -15.63
CA CYS A 214 -7.64 -14.98 -16.31
C CYS A 214 -7.71 -16.34 -16.98
N ASN A 215 -6.63 -16.72 -17.66
CA ASN A 215 -6.43 -17.95 -18.43
C ASN A 215 -4.98 -18.42 -18.24
N ASP A 216 -4.55 -19.51 -18.90
CA ASP A 216 -3.16 -19.99 -18.92
C ASP A 216 -2.22 -19.15 -19.82
N ILE A 217 -2.58 -17.90 -20.07
CA ILE A 217 -1.74 -16.95 -20.80
C ILE A 217 -0.66 -16.43 -19.84
N GLU A 218 0.57 -16.29 -20.34
CA GLU A 218 1.69 -15.75 -19.58
C GLU A 218 1.38 -14.34 -19.04
N SER A 219 1.74 -14.13 -17.78
CA SER A 219 1.54 -12.88 -17.08
C SER A 219 2.44 -11.77 -17.65
N PRO A 220 1.91 -10.60 -18.03
CA PRO A 220 2.73 -9.47 -18.46
C PRO A 220 3.54 -8.84 -17.29
N VAL A 221 3.36 -9.32 -16.05
CA VAL A 221 4.08 -8.83 -14.86
C VAL A 221 5.58 -9.01 -14.99
N GLN A 222 6.04 -10.06 -15.68
CA GLN A 222 7.47 -10.31 -15.93
C GLN A 222 8.17 -9.20 -16.72
N TYR A 223 7.41 -8.37 -17.44
CA TYR A 223 7.94 -7.23 -18.19
C TYR A 223 7.85 -5.91 -17.43
N ARG A 224 7.24 -5.89 -16.25
CA ARG A 224 7.21 -4.72 -15.37
C ARG A 224 8.50 -4.63 -14.59
N ILE A 225 8.90 -3.41 -14.27
CA ILE A 225 9.96 -3.22 -13.27
C ILE A 225 9.48 -3.80 -11.93
N GLY A 226 10.34 -4.56 -11.25
CA GLY A 226 9.99 -5.15 -9.96
C GLY A 226 10.11 -4.18 -8.79
N SER A 227 10.98 -3.18 -8.90
CA SER A 227 11.24 -2.19 -7.85
C SER A 227 11.79 -0.89 -8.43
N ILE A 228 11.45 0.25 -7.83
CA ILE A 228 12.06 1.55 -8.16
C ILE A 228 13.56 1.61 -7.87
N GLU A 229 14.09 0.70 -7.05
CA GLU A 229 15.54 0.61 -6.84
C GLU A 229 16.30 0.23 -8.12
N TYR A 230 15.62 -0.34 -9.11
CA TYR A 230 16.22 -0.58 -10.42
C TYR A 230 16.69 0.73 -11.09
N PHE A 231 16.02 1.85 -10.83
CA PHE A 231 16.45 3.16 -11.32
C PHE A 231 17.76 3.64 -10.68
N LYS A 232 18.08 3.19 -9.46
CA LYS A 232 19.35 3.48 -8.79
C LYS A 232 20.53 2.87 -9.52
N LYS A 233 20.37 1.64 -10.05
CA LYS A 233 21.43 0.88 -10.73
C LYS A 233 21.81 1.43 -12.09
N ARG A 234 20.90 2.08 -12.82
CA ARG A 234 21.21 2.63 -14.15
C ARG A 234 22.21 3.79 -14.15
N ASN A 235 22.33 4.51 -13.02
CA ASN A 235 23.32 5.57 -12.85
C ASN A 235 24.67 5.08 -12.30
N THR A 236 24.80 3.78 -11.97
CA THR A 236 26.02 3.22 -11.33
C THR A 236 26.59 1.98 -12.02
N SER A 237 25.94 1.38 -13.04
CA SER A 237 26.41 0.14 -13.65
C SER A 237 26.96 0.32 -15.08
N HIS A 238 28.24 0.67 -15.17
CA HIS A 238 29.08 0.30 -16.33
C HIS A 238 29.84 -1.03 -16.12
N LEU A 239 29.58 -1.76 -15.03
CA LEU A 239 30.21 -3.05 -14.76
C LEU A 239 29.14 -4.00 -14.21
N MET A 240 28.79 -4.99 -15.02
CA MET A 240 27.86 -6.07 -14.67
C MET A 240 28.66 -7.36 -14.62
N GLU A 241 28.76 -7.96 -13.44
CA GLU A 241 29.20 -9.35 -13.28
C GLU A 241 28.10 -10.10 -12.50
N PRO A 242 27.66 -11.28 -12.98
CA PRO A 242 26.58 -12.04 -12.36
C PRO A 242 27.04 -12.83 -11.10
N PRO A 243 26.15 -13.06 -10.12
CA PRO A 243 26.51 -13.75 -8.87
C PRO A 243 26.61 -15.28 -9.04
N PRO A 244 27.47 -15.96 -8.23
CA PRO A 244 27.64 -17.42 -8.28
C PRO A 244 26.57 -18.15 -7.45
N TYR A 245 26.22 -19.35 -7.92
CA TYR A 245 25.31 -20.32 -7.30
C TYR A 245 26.07 -21.19 -6.27
N GLU A 246 25.56 -21.30 -5.05
CA GLU A 246 26.01 -22.28 -4.04
C GLU A 246 25.00 -23.45 -3.95
N ASP A 247 25.54 -24.66 -3.96
CA ASP A 247 24.83 -25.94 -3.87
C ASP A 247 24.85 -26.42 -2.41
N THR A 248 23.73 -26.88 -1.86
CA THR A 248 23.69 -27.49 -0.52
C THR A 248 22.96 -28.84 -0.54
N THR A 249 23.71 -29.91 -0.28
CA THR A 249 23.22 -31.29 -0.16
C THR A 249 22.65 -31.55 1.23
N HIS A 250 21.46 -32.16 1.31
CA HIS A 250 20.80 -32.58 2.54
C HIS A 250 21.40 -33.86 3.15
N GLY A 251 21.60 -33.87 4.47
CA GLY A 251 21.87 -35.08 5.27
C GLY A 251 20.62 -35.59 5.98
N HIS A 252 20.33 -36.89 5.86
CA HIS A 252 19.29 -37.60 6.60
C HIS A 252 19.78 -38.03 7.99
N ILE A 253 18.95 -37.87 9.02
CA ILE A 253 19.11 -38.49 10.35
C ILE A 253 17.86 -39.30 10.67
N SER A 254 18.04 -40.57 11.06
CA SER A 254 16.99 -41.50 11.44
C SER A 254 16.73 -41.54 12.95
N ASN A 255 15.45 -41.35 13.28
CA ASN A 255 14.60 -41.93 14.34
C ASN A 255 15.14 -42.37 15.72
N SER A 256 14.51 -41.80 16.75
CA SER A 256 14.42 -42.33 18.11
C SER A 256 12.96 -42.36 18.61
N SER A 257 12.60 -43.46 19.27
CA SER A 257 11.51 -43.69 20.25
C SER A 257 10.15 -43.02 19.98
N SER A 258 9.22 -43.82 19.44
CA SER A 258 7.86 -43.42 19.01
C SER A 258 6.89 -43.00 20.12
N TRP A 259 7.19 -43.24 21.41
CA TRP A 259 6.23 -42.95 22.49
C TRP A 259 6.39 -41.54 23.09
N ILE A 260 7.61 -41.02 23.14
CA ILE A 260 7.88 -39.65 23.62
C ILE A 260 7.38 -38.61 22.60
N ARG A 261 7.47 -38.93 21.30
CA ARG A 261 6.99 -38.05 20.21
C ARG A 261 5.47 -37.85 20.25
N MET A 262 4.70 -38.89 20.59
CA MET A 262 3.23 -38.79 20.68
C MET A 262 2.78 -37.88 21.83
N ALA A 263 3.44 -37.96 22.99
CA ALA A 263 3.14 -37.10 24.13
C ALA A 263 3.50 -35.62 23.87
N ILE A 264 4.64 -35.37 23.22
CA ILE A 264 5.07 -34.02 22.83
C ILE A 264 4.09 -33.44 21.81
N VAL A 265 3.67 -34.20 20.81
CA VAL A 265 2.70 -33.74 19.80
C VAL A 265 1.36 -33.38 20.44
N PHE A 266 0.86 -34.19 21.38
CA PHE A 266 -0.43 -33.95 22.04
C PHE A 266 -0.40 -32.71 22.95
N LEU A 267 0.67 -32.52 23.73
CA LEU A 267 0.86 -31.32 24.57
C LEU A 267 1.07 -30.05 23.73
N SER A 268 1.78 -30.17 22.60
CA SER A 268 1.95 -29.07 21.65
C SER A 268 0.62 -28.65 21.05
N LEU A 269 -0.23 -29.60 20.65
CA LEU A 269 -1.54 -29.33 20.06
C LEU A 269 -2.48 -28.62 21.05
N ILE A 270 -2.49 -29.04 22.32
CA ILE A 270 -3.28 -28.38 23.37
C ILE A 270 -2.79 -26.95 23.62
N GLY A 271 -1.46 -26.75 23.71
CA GLY A 271 -0.87 -25.42 23.85
C GLY A 271 -1.19 -24.50 22.67
N ILE A 272 -1.19 -25.04 21.45
CA ILE A 272 -1.57 -24.32 20.23
C ILE A 272 -3.05 -23.91 20.27
N ILE A 273 -3.96 -24.80 20.70
CA ILE A 273 -5.40 -24.50 20.80
C ILE A 273 -5.65 -23.38 21.83
N PHE A 274 -4.98 -23.42 22.99
CA PHE A 274 -5.08 -22.36 23.99
C PHE A 274 -4.48 -21.04 23.50
N ALA A 275 -3.35 -21.07 22.78
CA ALA A 275 -2.78 -19.89 22.15
C ALA A 275 -3.73 -19.29 21.10
N PHE A 276 -4.38 -20.12 20.28
CA PHE A 276 -5.42 -19.66 19.35
C PHE A 276 -6.60 -19.04 20.09
N PHE A 277 -7.04 -19.60 21.22
CA PHE A 277 -8.12 -19.04 22.02
C PHE A 277 -7.79 -17.64 22.57
N ILE A 278 -6.55 -17.44 23.03
CA ILE A 278 -6.06 -16.14 23.50
C ILE A 278 -5.89 -15.16 22.32
N LEU A 279 -5.32 -15.61 21.19
CA LEU A 279 -5.15 -14.78 19.99
C LEU A 279 -6.49 -14.37 19.37
N ASN A 280 -7.52 -15.22 19.42
CA ASN A 280 -8.86 -14.91 18.90
C ASN A 280 -9.56 -13.81 19.71
N LYS A 281 -9.20 -13.67 21.01
CA LYS A 281 -9.72 -12.62 21.89
C LYS A 281 -9.03 -11.25 21.67
N PHE A 282 -7.80 -11.24 21.19
CA PHE A 282 -6.98 -10.02 21.05
C PHE A 282 -6.64 -9.64 19.60
N THR A 283 -7.00 -10.45 18.61
CA THR A 283 -6.77 -10.17 17.19
C THR A 283 -8.12 -9.93 16.51
N PRO A 284 -8.31 -8.82 15.77
CA PRO A 284 -9.49 -8.67 14.93
C PRO A 284 -9.38 -9.68 13.79
N VAL A 285 -9.93 -10.89 13.99
CA VAL A 285 -9.86 -11.99 13.04
C VAL A 285 -10.37 -11.59 11.66
N GLY A 286 -11.32 -10.65 11.57
CA GLY A 286 -11.76 -10.08 10.29
C GLY A 286 -10.65 -9.37 9.51
N PHE A 287 -9.75 -8.65 10.17
CA PHE A 287 -8.59 -8.00 9.52
C PHE A 287 -7.53 -9.03 9.15
N TRP A 288 -7.24 -10.00 10.02
CA TRP A 288 -6.28 -11.06 9.71
C TRP A 288 -6.75 -11.94 8.55
N LEU A 289 -8.04 -12.28 8.50
CA LEU A 289 -8.65 -12.98 7.36
C LEU A 289 -8.57 -12.14 6.10
N ARG A 290 -8.93 -10.84 6.12
CA ARG A 290 -8.79 -9.98 4.93
C ARG A 290 -7.34 -9.84 4.49
N LYS A 291 -6.41 -9.63 5.42
CA LYS A 291 -4.97 -9.55 5.17
C LYS A 291 -4.43 -10.87 4.60
N ASN A 292 -4.86 -12.01 5.13
CA ASN A 292 -4.47 -13.32 4.61
C ASN A 292 -5.13 -13.64 3.27
N ILE A 293 -6.37 -13.20 3.01
CA ILE A 293 -6.98 -13.34 1.69
C ILE A 293 -6.19 -12.51 0.67
N ILE A 294 -5.83 -11.27 1.01
CA ILE A 294 -4.99 -10.41 0.16
C ILE A 294 -3.58 -11.02 -0.02
N GLN A 295 -2.92 -11.42 1.07
CA GLN A 295 -1.59 -12.01 1.01
C GLN A 295 -1.58 -13.40 0.35
N SER A 296 -2.57 -14.25 0.56
CA SER A 296 -2.68 -15.53 -0.16
C SER A 296 -2.95 -15.33 -1.64
N TYR A 297 -3.67 -14.27 -2.03
CA TYR A 297 -3.85 -13.91 -3.42
C TYR A 297 -2.55 -13.44 -4.08
N ILE A 298 -1.71 -12.70 -3.34
CA ILE A 298 -0.41 -12.19 -3.81
C ILE A 298 0.67 -13.30 -3.76
N THR A 299 0.92 -13.90 -2.59
CA THR A 299 1.99 -14.88 -2.33
C THR A 299 1.69 -16.29 -2.82
N GLY A 300 0.41 -16.67 -2.96
CA GLY A 300 0.02 -17.99 -3.45
C GLY A 300 0.38 -18.24 -4.93
N LYS A 301 0.88 -17.22 -5.65
CA LYS A 301 1.23 -17.33 -7.07
C LYS A 301 2.70 -17.09 -7.40
N ASP A 302 3.47 -16.42 -6.54
CA ASP A 302 4.93 -16.31 -6.71
C ASP A 302 5.61 -17.69 -6.60
N LYS A 303 5.11 -18.57 -5.72
CA LYS A 303 5.72 -19.90 -5.48
C LYS A 303 5.54 -20.89 -6.65
N ASP A 304 4.51 -20.70 -7.48
CA ASP A 304 4.28 -21.56 -8.66
C ASP A 304 5.13 -21.12 -9.88
N GLU A 305 5.63 -19.88 -9.89
CA GLU A 305 6.52 -19.38 -10.95
C GLU A 305 7.99 -19.75 -10.71
N ASP A 306 8.46 -19.78 -9.45
CA ASP A 306 9.81 -20.28 -9.12
C ASP A 306 10.00 -21.75 -9.53
N ALA A 307 8.96 -22.58 -9.37
CA ALA A 307 8.96 -23.98 -9.78
C ALA A 307 8.98 -24.15 -11.32
N ASN A 308 8.34 -23.26 -12.07
CA ASN A 308 8.30 -23.30 -13.54
C ASN A 308 9.53 -22.69 -14.21
N THR A 309 10.26 -21.82 -13.52
CA THR A 309 11.49 -21.18 -14.03
C THR A 309 12.65 -22.16 -14.15
N PHE A 310 12.68 -23.23 -13.33
CA PHE A 310 13.70 -24.28 -13.41
C PHE A 310 13.51 -25.21 -14.62
N SER A 311 12.28 -25.37 -15.10
CA SER A 311 11.96 -26.26 -16.22
C SER A 311 12.14 -25.62 -17.61
N LYS A 312 12.01 -24.28 -17.73
CA LYS A 312 12.11 -23.55 -19.01
C LYS A 312 13.53 -23.20 -19.47
N LYS A 313 14.56 -23.42 -18.64
CA LYS A 313 15.95 -23.03 -18.96
C LYS A 313 16.62 -23.85 -20.08
N THR A 314 15.99 -24.93 -20.57
CA THR A 314 16.54 -25.79 -21.63
C THR A 314 16.05 -25.49 -23.05
N SER A 315 15.12 -24.55 -23.28
CA SER A 315 14.42 -24.47 -24.58
C SER A 315 14.56 -23.19 -25.42
N ASN A 316 15.25 -22.14 -24.99
CA ASN A 316 15.35 -20.90 -25.81
C ASN A 316 16.80 -20.48 -26.07
N LYS A 317 17.44 -21.16 -27.04
CA LYS A 317 18.51 -20.60 -27.84
C LYS A 317 17.95 -20.34 -29.24
N GLY A 318 17.68 -19.08 -29.55
CA GLY A 318 17.33 -18.64 -30.90
C GLY A 318 16.23 -17.60 -30.91
N PHE A 319 16.64 -16.36 -31.20
CA PHE A 319 15.92 -15.23 -31.82
C PHE A 319 16.12 -13.92 -31.07
N LEU A 320 17.31 -13.33 -31.29
CA LEU A 320 17.52 -11.89 -31.23
C LEU A 320 18.11 -11.47 -32.57
N ASN A 321 17.30 -10.83 -33.41
CA ASN A 321 17.67 -9.67 -34.24
C ASN A 321 16.56 -9.39 -35.28
N MET A 322 15.77 -8.34 -35.05
CA MET A 322 15.11 -7.62 -36.14
C MET A 322 15.26 -6.12 -35.90
N GLY A 323 16.46 -5.63 -36.17
CA GLY A 323 16.74 -4.22 -36.41
C GLY A 323 16.75 -3.97 -37.91
N LYS A 324 15.83 -3.12 -38.38
CA LYS A 324 15.69 -2.62 -39.75
C LYS A 324 17.03 -2.24 -40.40
N ARG A 325 17.32 -2.79 -41.58
CA ARG A 325 18.01 -2.10 -42.70
C ARG A 325 17.46 -2.63 -44.02
N GLU A 326 16.86 -1.73 -44.79
CA GLU A 326 16.47 -1.97 -46.18
C GLU A 326 17.73 -1.97 -47.06
N HIS A 327 17.93 -3.02 -47.84
CA HIS A 327 18.92 -3.06 -48.92
C HIS A 327 18.21 -3.40 -50.23
N TYR A 328 18.22 -2.45 -51.16
CA TYR A 328 17.77 -2.63 -52.53
C TYR A 328 18.79 -3.48 -53.29
N ILE A 329 18.33 -4.56 -53.93
CA ILE A 329 19.11 -5.34 -54.89
C ILE A 329 18.52 -5.05 -56.28
N ALA A 330 19.32 -4.44 -57.15
CA ALA A 330 19.03 -4.35 -58.58
C ALA A 330 19.64 -5.56 -59.29
N TYR A 331 18.88 -6.19 -60.18
CA TYR A 331 19.36 -7.25 -61.06
C TYR A 331 19.98 -6.62 -62.31
N HIS A 332 21.22 -6.97 -62.62
CA HIS A 332 21.76 -6.81 -63.97
C HIS A 332 21.69 -8.15 -64.69
N THR A 333 20.99 -8.16 -65.82
CA THR A 333 21.03 -9.22 -66.83
C THR A 333 21.99 -8.83 -67.94
N SER A 334 22.99 -9.70 -68.19
CA SER A 334 23.66 -10.08 -69.46
C SER A 334 25.13 -10.35 -69.21
#